data_AF-A0A960WCI8-F1
#
_entry.id   AF-A0A960WCI8-F1
#
_cell.length_a   1.000
_cell.length_b   1.000
_cell.length_c   1.000
_cell.angle_alpha   90.00
_cell.angle_beta   90.00
_cell.angle_gamma   90.00
#
_symmetry.space_group_name_H-M   'P 1'
#
loop_
_entity.id
_entity.type
_entity.pdbx_description
1 polymer ?
#
loop_
_entity_poly.entity_id
_entity_poly.type
_entity_poly.pdbx_seq_one_letter_code
_entity_poly.pdbx_strand_id
1 'polypeptide(L)'
;MRHKTHILRFLVISFLFILSACSSKAPGGKDQSDAEKLWGSERVCLPCHLFQQPIARRHHYRCDTCHKGNPWADNKEEAHYGLIKAPQNPENIGLTCDKCHRRVLGRDMPYNAEFIKDVIVSHQRQEGESLEWQE
;
A
#
# COMPACT_ATOMS: atom_id res chain seq x y z
N MET A 1 3.22 -66.56 10.65
CA MET A 1 3.24 -65.40 11.58
C MET A 1 4.13 -64.23 11.13
N ARG A 2 5.09 -64.42 10.21
CA ARG A 2 6.08 -63.42 9.77
C ARG A 2 5.51 -62.29 8.86
N HIS A 3 4.43 -62.53 8.12
CA HIS A 3 3.81 -61.49 7.27
C HIS A 3 3.05 -60.41 8.04
N LYS A 4 2.42 -60.75 9.18
CA LYS A 4 1.65 -59.79 9.99
C LYS A 4 2.55 -58.71 10.61
N THR A 5 3.79 -59.06 10.96
CA THR A 5 4.79 -58.13 11.50
C THR A 5 5.35 -57.17 10.45
N HIS A 6 5.37 -57.54 9.17
CA HIS A 6 5.81 -56.65 8.09
C HIS A 6 4.71 -55.64 7.70
N ILE A 7 3.45 -56.08 7.68
CA ILE A 7 2.30 -55.20 7.41
C ILE A 7 2.13 -54.16 8.54
N LEU A 8 2.28 -54.58 9.80
CA LEU A 8 2.21 -53.66 10.95
C LEU A 8 3.35 -52.63 10.94
N ARG A 9 4.57 -53.03 10.55
CA ARG A 9 5.71 -52.11 10.40
C ARG A 9 5.50 -51.11 9.26
N PHE A 10 4.93 -51.55 8.14
CA PHE A 10 4.62 -50.66 7.00
C PHE A 10 3.55 -49.62 7.36
N LEU A 11 2.52 -50.01 8.10
CA LEU A 11 1.46 -49.09 8.54
C LEU A 11 1.96 -48.05 9.56
N VAL A 12 2.86 -48.43 10.48
CA VAL A 12 3.46 -47.48 11.44
C VAL A 12 4.37 -46.48 10.74
N ILE A 13 5.18 -46.91 9.76
CA ILE A 13 6.06 -46.01 8.99
C ILE A 13 5.23 -45.05 8.13
N SER A 14 4.17 -45.54 7.47
CA SER A 14 3.30 -44.70 6.65
C SER A 14 2.55 -43.64 7.49
N PHE A 15 2.14 -43.97 8.71
CA PHE A 15 1.53 -43.02 9.65
C PHE A 15 2.52 -41.95 10.16
N LEU A 16 3.79 -42.31 10.36
CA LEU A 16 4.88 -41.38 10.70
C LEU A 16 5.17 -40.38 9.56
N PHE A 17 5.04 -40.78 8.29
CA PHE A 17 5.21 -39.87 7.16
C PHE A 17 4.05 -38.86 7.01
N ILE A 18 2.82 -39.23 7.37
CA ILE A 18 1.65 -38.35 7.30
C ILE A 18 1.71 -37.24 8.36
N LEU A 19 2.25 -37.52 9.55
CA LEU A 19 2.41 -36.52 10.61
C LEU A 19 3.54 -35.50 10.32
N SER A 20 4.44 -35.79 9.38
CA SER A 20 5.50 -34.86 8.98
C SER A 20 5.08 -33.93 7.83
N ALA A 21 3.90 -34.13 7.22
CA ALA A 21 3.41 -33.33 6.10
C ALA A 21 2.54 -32.11 6.50
N CYS A 22 2.25 -31.94 7.79
CA CYS A 22 1.59 -30.75 8.34
C CYS A 22 2.54 -29.95 9.23
N SER A 23 3.72 -29.61 8.71
CA SER A 23 4.57 -28.57 9.30
C SER A 23 5.12 -27.64 8.23
N SER A 24 4.21 -27.06 7.43
CA SER A 24 4.47 -25.82 6.69
C SER A 24 3.96 -24.63 7.51
N LYS A 25 4.42 -24.50 8.76
CA LYS A 25 4.47 -23.16 9.37
C LYS A 25 5.64 -22.45 8.72
N ALA A 26 5.33 -21.72 7.65
CA ALA A 26 6.26 -20.91 6.91
C ALA A 26 7.11 -20.07 7.87
N PRO A 27 8.44 -20.03 7.71
CA PRO A 27 9.29 -19.18 8.52
C PRO A 27 9.15 -17.75 8.00
N GLY A 28 8.26 -16.96 8.59
CA GLY A 28 8.18 -15.56 8.20
C GLY A 28 6.93 -14.81 8.61
N GLY A 29 6.64 -14.73 9.91
CA GLY A 29 6.05 -13.51 10.45
C GLY A 29 7.12 -12.41 10.44
N LYS A 30 7.54 -11.99 9.25
CA LYS A 30 8.35 -10.78 9.09
C LYS A 30 7.35 -9.68 8.83
N ASP A 31 7.31 -8.75 9.76
CA ASP A 31 6.87 -7.38 9.52
C ASP A 31 7.26 -6.98 8.10
N GLN A 32 6.29 -6.94 7.18
CA GLN A 32 6.48 -6.28 5.90
C GLN A 32 6.86 -4.86 6.25
N SER A 33 8.11 -4.50 5.94
CA SER A 33 8.65 -3.19 6.29
C SER A 33 7.66 -2.11 5.87
N ASP A 34 7.48 -1.07 6.69
CA ASP A 34 6.52 0.00 6.37
C ASP A 34 6.72 0.57 4.95
N ALA A 35 7.94 0.51 4.41
CA ALA A 35 8.27 0.83 3.02
C ALA A 35 7.52 -0.03 1.99
N GLU A 36 7.37 -1.32 2.22
CA GLU A 36 6.70 -2.28 1.32
C GLU A 36 5.19 -2.00 1.23
N LYS A 37 4.57 -1.60 2.35
CA LYS A 37 3.16 -1.17 2.39
C LYS A 37 2.94 0.14 1.64
N LEU A 38 3.92 1.05 1.65
CA LEU A 38 3.85 2.35 0.98
C LEU A 38 3.99 2.22 -0.54
N TRP A 39 4.86 1.33 -1.03
CA TRP A 39 5.18 1.14 -2.45
C TRP A 39 4.17 0.29 -3.25
N GLY A 40 3.07 -0.16 -2.64
CA GLY A 40 2.07 -1.01 -3.29
C GLY A 40 1.54 -0.46 -4.61
N SER A 41 1.29 -1.35 -5.58
CA SER A 41 0.93 -1.02 -6.97
C SER A 41 -0.57 -0.96 -7.26
N GLU A 42 -1.41 -1.10 -6.25
CA GLU A 42 -2.83 -1.29 -6.47
C GLU A 42 -3.54 0.04 -6.73
N ARG A 43 -3.94 0.21 -7.99
CA ARG A 43 -4.52 1.43 -8.55
C ARG A 43 -6.02 1.51 -8.28
N VAL A 44 -6.46 1.22 -7.05
CA VAL A 44 -7.91 1.12 -6.72
C VAL A 44 -8.64 2.44 -6.93
N CYS A 45 -7.95 3.57 -6.83
CA CYS A 45 -8.52 4.91 -7.07
C CYS A 45 -8.62 5.29 -8.56
N LEU A 46 -7.79 4.69 -9.43
CA LEU A 46 -7.69 5.15 -10.82
C LEU A 46 -8.91 4.86 -11.71
N PRO A 47 -9.78 3.86 -11.46
CA PRO A 47 -11.01 3.69 -12.24
C PRO A 47 -11.87 4.97 -12.31
N CYS A 48 -11.89 5.78 -11.24
CA CYS A 48 -12.58 7.07 -11.21
C CYS A 48 -11.63 8.27 -11.44
N HIS A 49 -10.34 8.13 -11.15
CA HIS A 49 -9.33 9.19 -11.26
C HIS A 49 -8.34 8.96 -12.42
N LEU A 50 -8.88 8.73 -13.62
CA LEU A 50 -8.13 8.27 -14.80
C LEU A 50 -6.98 9.21 -15.24
N PHE A 51 -7.08 10.51 -14.93
CA PHE A 51 -6.10 11.52 -15.34
C PHE A 51 -5.15 11.95 -14.20
N GLN A 52 -5.21 11.29 -13.05
CA GLN A 52 -4.30 11.59 -11.95
C GLN A 52 -2.95 10.93 -12.17
N GLN A 53 -1.90 11.74 -12.32
CA GLN A 53 -0.52 11.27 -12.40
C GLN A 53 0.07 11.05 -10.99
N PRO A 54 1.18 10.29 -10.85
CA PRO A 54 1.88 10.16 -9.58
C PRO A 54 2.53 11.47 -9.10
N ILE A 55 2.47 11.71 -7.77
CA ILE A 55 2.80 12.96 -7.04
C ILE A 55 4.17 13.59 -7.34
N ALA A 56 5.14 12.79 -7.76
CA ALA A 56 6.41 13.29 -8.26
C ALA A 56 7.15 12.14 -8.94
N ARG A 57 8.17 12.48 -9.75
CA ARG A 57 9.07 11.51 -10.40
C ARG A 57 9.71 10.49 -9.44
N ARG A 58 9.70 10.75 -8.14
CA ARG A 58 10.31 9.91 -7.09
C ARG A 58 9.31 9.35 -6.08
N HIS A 59 8.02 9.62 -6.25
CA HIS A 59 6.97 9.23 -5.30
C HIS A 59 5.99 8.25 -5.97
N HIS A 60 6.45 7.02 -6.16
CA HIS A 60 5.65 5.90 -6.67
C HIS A 60 4.96 5.16 -5.52
N TYR A 61 4.11 5.88 -4.79
CA TYR A 61 3.37 5.35 -3.64
C TYR A 61 1.90 5.14 -3.98
N ARG A 62 1.20 4.32 -3.19
CA ARG A 62 -0.28 4.24 -3.27
C ARG A 62 -0.91 5.60 -2.99
N CYS A 63 -2.02 5.93 -3.64
CA CYS A 63 -2.70 7.23 -3.50
C CYS A 63 -3.11 7.53 -2.04
N ASP A 64 -3.59 6.52 -1.31
CA ASP A 64 -4.01 6.60 0.09
C ASP A 64 -2.84 6.87 1.06
N THR A 65 -1.58 6.68 0.62
CA THR A 65 -0.39 7.06 1.39
C THR A 65 -0.41 8.53 1.76
N CYS A 66 -0.74 9.40 0.81
CA CYS A 66 -0.79 10.84 1.00
C CYS A 66 -2.22 11.33 1.23
N HIS A 67 -3.19 10.76 0.48
CA HIS A 67 -4.56 11.26 0.48
C HIS A 67 -5.45 10.66 1.57
N LYS A 68 -5.07 9.59 2.28
CA LYS A 68 -5.77 9.05 3.48
C LYS A 68 -7.21 8.54 3.36
N GLY A 69 -7.83 8.58 2.18
CA GLY A 69 -9.16 7.97 1.96
C GLY A 69 -9.14 6.44 2.11
N ASN A 70 -10.32 5.82 1.99
CA ASN A 70 -10.46 4.37 1.99
C ASN A 70 -10.43 3.84 0.54
N PRO A 71 -9.31 3.29 0.05
CA PRO A 71 -9.25 2.84 -1.35
C PRO A 71 -10.13 1.62 -1.63
N TRP A 72 -10.67 0.95 -0.62
CA TRP A 72 -11.42 -0.31 -0.74
C TRP A 72 -12.92 -0.16 -0.56
N ALA A 73 -13.41 1.06 -0.41
CA ALA A 73 -14.83 1.30 -0.27
C ALA A 73 -15.54 1.16 -1.62
N ASP A 74 -16.77 0.65 -1.57
CA ASP A 74 -17.62 0.45 -2.76
C ASP A 74 -18.45 1.69 -3.12
N ASN A 75 -18.36 2.75 -2.31
CA ASN A 75 -19.08 4.01 -2.51
C ASN A 75 -18.15 5.22 -2.32
N LYS A 76 -18.52 6.33 -2.96
CA LYS A 76 -17.71 7.56 -3.00
C LYS A 76 -17.55 8.20 -1.63
N GLU A 77 -18.62 8.21 -0.83
CA GLU A 77 -18.69 8.86 0.47
C GLU A 77 -17.69 8.22 1.44
N GLU A 78 -17.69 6.89 1.50
CA GLU A 78 -16.77 6.11 2.32
C GLU A 78 -15.36 6.12 1.74
N ALA A 79 -15.20 6.06 0.41
CA ALA A 79 -13.90 6.13 -0.24
C ALA A 79 -13.17 7.45 0.07
N HIS A 80 -13.92 8.54 0.16
CA HIS A 80 -13.39 9.87 0.47
C HIS A 80 -13.50 10.26 1.94
N TYR A 81 -13.99 9.38 2.82
CA TYR A 81 -14.07 9.68 4.24
C TYR A 81 -12.65 9.90 4.81
N GLY A 82 -12.42 11.07 5.41
CA GLY A 82 -11.11 11.45 5.95
C GLY A 82 -10.04 11.77 4.89
N LEU A 83 -10.42 11.91 3.62
CA LEU A 83 -9.49 12.21 2.53
C LEU A 83 -8.86 13.60 2.67
N ILE A 84 -7.54 13.67 2.53
CA ILE A 84 -6.76 14.89 2.37
C ILE A 84 -6.69 15.23 0.88
N LYS A 85 -7.46 16.24 0.46
CA LYS A 85 -7.52 16.66 -0.96
C LYS A 85 -6.19 17.21 -1.48
N ALA A 86 -5.49 17.99 -0.66
CA ALA A 86 -4.23 18.63 -1.01
C ALA A 86 -3.13 18.26 0.00
N PRO A 87 -2.49 17.08 -0.13
CA PRO A 87 -1.44 16.62 0.76
C PRO A 87 -0.23 17.56 0.87
N GLN A 88 0.01 18.34 -0.17
CA GLN A 88 1.13 19.27 -0.31
C GLN A 88 0.91 20.60 0.41
N ASN A 89 -0.31 20.90 0.86
CA ASN A 89 -0.56 22.14 1.55
C ASN A 89 0.19 22.18 2.90
N PRO A 90 0.70 23.35 3.33
CA PRO A 90 1.46 23.48 4.57
C PRO A 90 0.79 22.85 5.79
N GLU A 91 -0.54 22.96 5.92
CA GLU A 91 -1.31 22.39 7.02
C GLU A 91 -1.33 20.85 7.03
N ASN A 92 -1.08 20.20 5.89
CA ASN A 92 -1.15 18.75 5.74
C ASN A 92 0.23 18.07 5.74
N ILE A 93 1.32 18.82 5.51
CA ILE A 93 2.70 18.29 5.42
C ILE A 93 3.06 17.38 6.58
N GLY A 94 2.71 17.76 7.82
CA GLY A 94 2.98 16.95 9.02
C GLY A 94 2.31 15.58 8.99
N LEU A 95 1.12 15.48 8.37
CA LEU A 95 0.31 14.26 8.29
C LEU A 95 0.62 13.41 7.06
N THR A 96 1.27 13.99 6.05
CA THR A 96 1.50 13.38 4.74
C THR A 96 3.00 13.14 4.52
N CYS A 97 3.77 14.19 4.27
CA CYS A 97 5.18 14.12 3.87
C CYS A 97 6.12 13.79 5.04
N ASP A 98 5.91 14.38 6.21
CA ASP A 98 6.82 14.23 7.37
C ASP A 98 6.86 12.80 7.90
N LYS A 99 5.81 12.00 7.65
CA LYS A 99 5.77 10.58 7.98
C LYS A 99 6.90 9.79 7.31
N CYS A 100 7.32 10.19 6.12
CA CYS A 100 8.46 9.55 5.45
C CYS A 100 9.72 10.38 5.64
N HIS A 101 9.64 11.70 5.44
CA HIS A 101 10.81 12.57 5.51
C HIS A 101 11.44 12.56 6.90
N ARG A 102 10.69 12.93 7.95
CA ARG A 102 11.23 13.01 9.30
C ARG A 102 11.39 11.63 9.93
N ARG A 103 10.38 10.77 9.84
CA ARG A 103 10.37 9.49 10.57
C ARG A 103 11.14 8.37 9.89
N VAL A 104 11.11 8.27 8.56
CA VAL A 104 11.79 7.19 7.82
C VAL A 104 13.17 7.62 7.34
N LEU A 105 13.29 8.83 6.79
CA LEU A 105 14.53 9.33 6.19
C LEU A 105 15.37 10.18 7.15
N GLY A 106 14.83 10.58 8.30
CA GLY A 106 15.55 11.42 9.27
C GLY A 106 15.92 12.81 8.76
N ARG A 107 15.21 13.34 7.76
CA ARG A 107 15.47 14.65 7.16
C ARG A 107 14.19 15.43 6.96
N ASP A 108 14.24 16.74 7.07
CA ASP A 108 13.05 17.54 6.82
C ASP A 108 12.61 17.47 5.35
N MET A 109 11.31 17.66 5.15
CA MET A 109 10.75 17.81 3.81
C MET A 109 11.22 19.14 3.22
N PRO A 110 11.86 19.13 2.04
CA PRO A 110 12.43 20.34 1.46
C PRO A 110 11.34 21.15 0.75
N TYR A 111 10.62 22.02 1.47
CA TYR A 111 9.61 22.91 0.89
C TYR A 111 10.24 24.09 0.14
N ASN A 112 10.94 23.80 -0.96
CA ASN A 112 11.69 24.76 -1.78
C ASN A 112 11.15 24.84 -3.21
N ALA A 113 11.80 25.63 -4.07
CA ALA A 113 11.37 25.81 -5.45
C ALA A 113 11.30 24.49 -6.26
N GLU A 114 12.19 23.53 -5.99
CA GLU A 114 12.15 22.22 -6.67
C GLU A 114 10.94 21.40 -6.20
N PHE A 115 10.57 21.46 -4.92
CA PHE A 115 9.32 20.88 -4.43
C PHE A 115 8.09 21.48 -5.12
N ILE A 116 8.04 22.81 -5.27
CA ILE A 116 6.92 23.48 -5.95
C ILE A 116 6.79 22.93 -7.38
N LYS A 117 7.91 22.82 -8.10
CA LYS A 117 7.91 22.27 -9.46
C LYS A 117 7.52 20.79 -9.52
N ASP A 118 8.07 19.97 -8.64
CA ASP A 118 7.91 18.52 -8.68
C ASP A 118 6.61 18.01 -8.08
N VAL A 119 5.99 18.76 -7.16
CA VAL A 119 4.80 18.34 -6.42
C VAL A 119 3.62 19.27 -6.69
N ILE A 120 3.79 20.59 -6.65
CA ILE A 120 2.66 21.52 -6.83
C ILE A 120 2.30 21.62 -8.31
N VAL A 121 3.26 21.95 -9.18
CA VAL A 121 3.01 22.15 -10.62
C VAL A 121 2.65 20.84 -11.32
N SER A 122 3.27 19.72 -10.95
CA SER A 122 2.97 18.41 -11.52
C SER A 122 1.60 17.86 -11.12
N HIS A 123 1.02 18.33 -10.00
CA HIS A 123 -0.28 17.89 -9.46
C HIS A 123 -1.35 18.96 -9.53
N GLN A 124 -1.02 20.14 -10.06
CA GLN A 124 -2.00 21.15 -10.37
C GLN A 124 -2.79 20.66 -11.58
N ARG A 125 -4.01 20.20 -11.31
CA ARG A 125 -5.04 20.05 -12.34
C ARG A 125 -5.11 21.38 -13.08
N GLN A 126 -5.05 21.35 -14.42
CA GLN A 126 -5.16 22.59 -15.20
C GLN A 126 -6.45 23.30 -14.80
N GLU A 127 -6.30 24.49 -14.20
CA GLU A 127 -7.41 25.36 -13.88
C GLU A 127 -8.14 25.71 -15.18
N GLY A 128 -9.32 25.11 -15.37
CA GLY A 128 -10.11 25.25 -16.61
C GLY A 128 -10.94 24.01 -16.97
N GLU A 129 -10.56 22.81 -16.54
CA GLU A 129 -11.40 21.61 -16.70
C GLU A 129 -12.32 21.43 -15.50
N SER A 130 -13.38 22.24 -15.45
CA SER A 130 -14.60 21.84 -14.75
C SER A 130 -15.20 20.64 -15.48
N LEU A 131 -14.83 19.43 -15.04
CA LEU A 131 -15.80 18.35 -15.15
C LEU A 131 -16.79 18.63 -14.03
N GLU A 132 -17.81 19.41 -14.38
CA GLU A 132 -19.13 19.33 -13.79
C GLU A 132 -19.38 17.84 -13.51
N TRP A 133 -19.47 17.49 -12.22
CA TRP A 133 -19.84 16.13 -11.85
C TRP A 133 -21.27 15.95 -12.34
N GLN A 134 -21.44 15.25 -13.46
CA GLN A 134 -22.74 14.71 -13.81
C GLN A 134 -23.09 13.70 -12.71
N GLU A 135 -24.04 14.11 -11.88
CA GLU A 135 -24.75 13.29 -10.91
C GLU A 135 -25.38 12.06 -11.58
#